data_AF-A0AAW1AME4-F1
#
_entry.id   AF-A0AAW1AME4-F1
#
_cell.length_a   1.000
_cell.length_b   1.000
_cell.length_c   1.000
_cell.angle_alpha   90.00
_cell.angle_beta   90.00
_cell.angle_gamma   90.00
#
_symmetry.space_group_name_H-M   'P 1'
#
loop_
_entity.id
_entity.type
_entity.pdbx_description
1 polymer ?
#
loop_
_entity_poly.entity_id
_entity_poly.type
_entity_poly.pdbx_seq_one_letter_code
_entity_poly.pdbx_strand_id
1 'polypeptide(L)'
;MNGCETGKAKITCGYRLPARFVIHTVGPIAQGEPSPSQQTELGDCYKNSLKLALENKLQTVAFPCISTGVFGYPNDAAAEVVLNTLHNWLEDNKDKVERLVLCVFLEKDDEIYKEKLPKFFPIA
;
A
#
# COMPACT_ATOMS: atom_id res chain seq x y z
N MET A 1 3.97 -0.05 21.57
CA MET A 1 2.89 -0.71 20.82
C MET A 1 2.93 -2.20 21.11
N ASN A 2 1.79 -2.83 21.42
CA ASN A 2 1.69 -4.28 21.67
C ASN A 2 1.57 -5.06 20.34
N GLY A 3 2.62 -5.03 19.51
CA GLY A 3 2.66 -5.72 18.20
C GLY A 3 1.67 -5.21 17.15
N CYS A 4 1.61 -5.85 15.98
CA CYS A 4 0.59 -5.68 14.94
C CYS A 4 0.49 -6.98 14.13
N GLU A 5 -0.73 -7.46 13.88
CA GLU A 5 -0.96 -8.67 13.09
C GLU A 5 -0.77 -8.39 11.59
N THR A 6 -0.48 -9.44 10.81
CA THR A 6 -0.40 -9.39 9.35
C THR A 6 -1.69 -8.84 8.75
N GLY A 7 -1.57 -7.95 7.76
CA GLY A 7 -2.71 -7.28 7.13
C GLY A 7 -3.35 -6.16 7.97
N LYS A 8 -3.00 -6.01 9.25
CA LYS A 8 -3.51 -4.94 10.12
C LYS A 8 -2.59 -3.71 10.10
N ALA A 9 -3.12 -2.60 10.59
CA ALA A 9 -2.40 -1.34 10.66
C ALA A 9 -2.61 -0.61 12.00
N LYS A 10 -1.65 0.22 12.39
CA LYS A 10 -1.69 1.11 13.56
C LYS A 10 -1.07 2.46 13.22
N ILE A 11 -1.53 3.53 13.86
CA ILE A 11 -1.07 4.90 13.58
C ILE A 11 -0.27 5.50 14.74
N THR A 12 0.76 6.28 14.44
CA THR A 12 1.53 7.10 15.39
C THR A 12 1.76 8.50 14.84
N CYS A 13 2.11 9.46 15.70
CA CYS A 13 2.68 10.74 15.27
C CYS A 13 3.96 10.51 14.44
N GLY A 14 4.22 11.40 13.48
CA GLY A 14 5.45 11.38 12.66
C GLY A 14 6.68 11.97 13.36
N TYR A 15 6.50 12.65 14.49
CA TYR A 15 7.57 13.31 15.25
C TYR A 15 8.43 14.25 14.41
N ARG A 16 9.69 13.89 14.12
CA ARG A 16 10.62 14.71 13.32
C ARG A 16 10.43 14.56 11.81
N LEU A 17 9.52 13.68 11.38
CA LEU A 17 9.18 13.54 9.97
C LEU A 17 8.34 14.75 9.50
N PRO A 18 8.48 15.16 8.23
CA PRO A 18 7.55 16.11 7.62
C PRO A 18 6.10 15.61 7.60
N ALA A 19 5.92 14.28 7.52
CA ALA A 19 4.61 13.66 7.60
C ALA A 19 4.02 13.78 9.02
N ARG A 20 2.75 14.17 9.12
CA ARG A 20 2.04 14.33 10.40
C ARG A 20 1.94 13.01 11.18
N PHE A 21 1.73 11.91 10.46
CA PHE A 21 1.55 10.58 11.03
C PHE A 21 2.35 9.53 10.25
N VAL A 22 2.62 8.41 10.91
CA VAL A 22 3.09 7.16 10.30
C VAL A 22 2.04 6.10 10.57
N ILE A 23 1.58 5.45 9.50
CA ILE A 23 0.71 4.27 9.58
C ILE A 23 1.60 3.04 9.38
N HIS A 24 1.74 2.26 10.44
CA HIS A 24 2.52 1.03 10.50
C HIS A 24 1.60 -0.13 10.13
N THR A 25 1.98 -0.94 9.15
CA THR A 25 1.25 -2.15 8.76
C THR A 25 2.23 -3.30 8.56
N VAL A 26 1.78 -4.53 8.81
CA VAL A 26 2.62 -5.73 8.70
C VAL A 26 2.18 -6.51 7.48
N GLY A 27 3.03 -6.50 6.45
CA GLY A 27 2.80 -7.26 5.22
C GLY A 27 3.03 -8.76 5.40
N PRO A 28 2.45 -9.60 4.52
CA PRO A 28 2.70 -11.03 4.49
C PRO A 28 4.16 -11.34 4.15
N ILE A 29 4.66 -12.46 4.68
CA ILE A 29 5.95 -13.04 4.29
C ILE A 29 5.68 -14.08 3.21
N ALA A 30 6.27 -13.93 2.03
CA ALA A 30 6.18 -14.86 0.91
C ALA A 30 7.55 -15.48 0.62
N GLN A 31 7.57 -16.76 0.26
CA GLN A 31 8.76 -17.48 -0.19
C GLN A 31 8.49 -18.02 -1.59
N GLY A 32 8.67 -17.17 -2.60
CA GLY A 32 8.33 -17.49 -3.99
C GLY A 32 6.92 -17.01 -4.35
N GLU A 33 6.09 -17.91 -4.88
CA GLU A 33 4.74 -17.56 -5.34
C GLU A 33 3.78 -17.34 -4.16
N PRO A 34 3.14 -16.16 -4.05
CA PRO A 34 2.27 -15.83 -2.94
C PRO A 34 0.92 -16.55 -3.04
N SER A 35 0.48 -17.17 -1.95
CA SER A 35 -0.82 -17.82 -1.84
C SER A 35 -1.98 -16.80 -1.94
N PRO A 36 -3.21 -17.26 -2.22
CA PRO A 36 -4.39 -16.39 -2.21
C PRO A 36 -4.61 -15.66 -0.88
N SER A 37 -4.26 -16.29 0.26
CA SER A 37 -4.34 -15.64 1.57
C SER A 37 -3.32 -14.51 1.70
N GLN A 38 -2.09 -14.71 1.22
CA GLN A 38 -1.04 -13.67 1.23
C GLN A 38 -1.37 -12.52 0.28
N GLN A 39 -1.99 -12.79 -0.86
CA GLN A 39 -2.53 -11.74 -1.74
C GLN A 39 -3.60 -10.89 -1.01
N THR A 40 -4.50 -11.55 -0.28
CA THR A 40 -5.53 -10.88 0.53
C THR A 40 -4.90 -10.04 1.65
N GLU A 41 -3.94 -10.61 2.38
CA GLU A 41 -3.23 -9.93 3.48
C GLU A 41 -2.47 -8.70 2.98
N LEU A 42 -1.82 -8.78 1.81
CA LEU A 42 -1.17 -7.62 1.21
C LEU A 42 -2.19 -6.53 0.89
N GLY A 43 -3.31 -6.86 0.23
CA GLY A 43 -4.39 -5.92 -0.03
C GLY A 43 -4.96 -5.29 1.25
N ASP A 44 -5.09 -6.10 2.32
CA ASP A 44 -5.56 -5.65 3.62
C ASP A 44 -4.61 -4.64 4.29
N CYS A 45 -3.30 -4.75 4.06
CA CYS A 45 -2.34 -3.74 4.53
C CYS A 45 -2.69 -2.34 4.00
N TYR A 46 -2.99 -2.23 2.70
CA TYR A 46 -3.35 -0.97 2.06
C TYR A 46 -4.74 -0.50 2.52
N LYS A 47 -5.74 -1.40 2.53
CA LYS A 47 -7.11 -1.07 2.96
C LYS A 47 -7.17 -0.59 4.41
N ASN A 48 -6.54 -1.30 5.33
CA ASN A 48 -6.54 -0.95 6.75
C ASN A 48 -5.73 0.33 7.01
N SER A 49 -4.67 0.57 6.23
CA SER A 49 -3.93 1.83 6.30
C SER A 49 -4.77 3.01 5.82
N LEU A 50 -5.47 2.86 4.69
CA LEU A 50 -6.39 3.89 4.16
C LEU A 50 -7.56 4.15 5.11
N LYS A 51 -8.10 3.10 5.75
CA LYS A 51 -9.12 3.23 6.79
C LYS A 51 -8.64 4.13 7.93
N LEU A 52 -7.45 3.88 8.47
CA LEU A 52 -6.87 4.72 9.52
C LEU A 52 -6.62 6.16 9.03
N ALA A 53 -6.20 6.34 7.78
CA ALA A 53 -6.03 7.68 7.20
C ALA A 53 -7.35 8.46 7.20
N LEU A 54 -8.45 7.84 6.76
CA LEU A 54 -9.79 8.45 6.79
C LEU A 54 -10.28 8.76 8.20
N GLU A 55 -10.14 7.81 9.14
CA GLU A 55 -10.52 8.01 10.54
C GLU A 55 -9.77 9.17 11.20
N ASN A 56 -8.55 9.45 10.73
CA ASN A 56 -7.71 10.56 11.19
C ASN A 56 -7.76 11.80 10.28
N LYS A 57 -8.71 11.85 9.34
CA LYS A 57 -8.95 12.98 8.41
C LYS A 57 -7.70 13.38 7.61
N LEU A 58 -6.94 12.40 7.16
CA LEU A 58 -5.77 12.58 6.31
C LEU A 58 -6.17 12.45 4.84
N GLN A 59 -5.79 13.44 4.03
CA GLN A 59 -6.14 13.49 2.61
C GLN A 59 -4.97 13.07 1.69
N THR A 60 -3.76 12.95 2.24
CA THR A 60 -2.57 12.53 1.49
C THR A 60 -1.86 11.40 2.21
N VAL A 61 -1.55 10.33 1.46
CA VAL A 61 -0.88 9.13 1.99
C VAL A 61 0.13 8.64 0.97
N ALA A 62 1.33 8.26 1.44
CA ALA A 62 2.36 7.62 0.62
C ALA A 62 2.59 6.19 1.10
N PHE A 63 2.69 5.25 0.16
CA PHE A 63 2.95 3.84 0.41
C PHE A 63 4.31 3.43 -0.17
N PRO A 64 5.16 2.72 0.60
CA PRO A 64 6.30 2.01 0.03
C PRO A 64 5.85 0.69 -0.60
N CYS A 65 6.76 -0.04 -1.25
CA CYS A 65 6.50 -1.38 -1.79
C CYS A 65 6.43 -2.45 -0.68
N ILE A 66 5.31 -2.48 0.06
CA ILE A 66 5.10 -3.41 1.20
C ILE A 66 5.34 -4.86 0.78
N SER A 67 6.06 -5.60 1.63
CA SER A 67 6.45 -7.02 1.48
C SER A 67 7.48 -7.39 0.40
N THR A 68 7.92 -6.46 -0.46
CA THR A 68 8.79 -6.78 -1.61
C THR A 68 10.31 -6.83 -1.31
N GLY A 69 10.69 -6.49 -0.08
CA GLY A 69 12.08 -6.57 0.41
C GLY A 69 12.34 -7.89 1.14
N VAL A 70 12.68 -7.79 2.43
CA VAL A 70 13.00 -8.95 3.29
C VAL A 70 11.85 -9.97 3.37
N PHE A 71 10.61 -9.56 3.15
CA PHE A 71 9.44 -10.45 3.18
C PHE A 71 9.19 -11.19 1.86
N GLY A 72 10.01 -10.96 0.83
CA GLY A 72 10.13 -11.87 -0.32
C GLY A 72 8.95 -11.90 -1.30
N TYR A 73 8.00 -10.97 -1.21
CA TYR A 73 6.88 -10.92 -2.15
C TYR A 73 7.36 -10.48 -3.54
N PRO A 74 7.06 -11.21 -4.63
CA PRO A 74 7.48 -10.83 -5.97
C PRO A 74 6.97 -9.44 -6.37
N ASN A 75 7.86 -8.56 -6.81
CA ASN A 75 7.55 -7.14 -7.10
C ASN A 75 6.39 -6.97 -8.09
N ASP A 76 6.39 -7.75 -9.18
CA ASP A 76 5.35 -7.67 -10.22
C ASP A 76 3.96 -8.07 -9.69
N ALA A 77 3.89 -9.20 -8.97
CA ALA A 77 2.66 -9.68 -8.36
C ALA A 77 2.16 -8.74 -7.25
N ALA A 78 3.08 -8.16 -6.46
CA ALA A 78 2.72 -7.16 -5.45
C ALA A 78 2.11 -5.92 -6.12
N ALA A 79 2.73 -5.38 -7.16
CA ALA A 79 2.24 -4.21 -7.86
C ALA A 79 0.80 -4.40 -8.39
N GLU A 80 0.49 -5.59 -8.91
CA GLU A 80 -0.87 -5.96 -9.35
C GLU A 80 -1.89 -5.86 -8.20
N VAL A 81 -1.58 -6.48 -7.05
CA VAL A 81 -2.44 -6.44 -5.85
C VAL A 81 -2.62 -5.00 -5.37
N VAL A 82 -1.55 -4.21 -5.35
CA VAL A 82 -1.57 -2.82 -4.90
C VAL A 82 -2.44 -1.97 -5.81
N LEU A 83 -2.18 -1.99 -7.12
CA LEU A 83 -2.92 -1.17 -8.08
C LEU A 83 -4.40 -1.54 -8.11
N ASN A 84 -4.73 -2.83 -8.09
CA ASN A 84 -6.11 -3.28 -7.99
C ASN A 84 -6.78 -2.80 -6.69
N THR A 85 -6.07 -2.88 -5.57
CA THR A 85 -6.60 -2.44 -4.27
C THR A 85 -6.86 -0.93 -4.24
N LEU A 86 -5.90 -0.14 -4.73
CA LEU A 86 -6.01 1.32 -4.75
C LEU A 86 -7.08 1.79 -5.75
N HIS A 87 -7.16 1.17 -6.93
CA HIS A 87 -8.17 1.47 -7.93
C HIS A 87 -9.57 1.26 -7.36
N ASN A 88 -9.87 0.05 -6.88
CA ASN A 88 -11.18 -0.28 -6.31
C ASN A 88 -11.51 0.61 -5.09
N TRP A 89 -10.52 0.92 -4.26
CA TRP A 89 -10.75 1.81 -3.11
C TRP A 89 -11.08 3.25 -3.54
N LEU A 90 -10.42 3.75 -4.59
CA LEU A 90 -10.64 5.11 -5.10
C LEU A 90 -12.00 5.27 -5.76
N GLU A 91 -12.54 4.24 -6.44
CA GLU A 91 -13.90 4.27 -7.00
C GLU A 91 -14.94 4.70 -5.95
N ASP A 92 -14.79 4.21 -4.71
CA ASP A 92 -15.71 4.51 -3.61
C ASP A 92 -15.31 5.74 -2.75
N ASN A 93 -14.06 6.21 -2.86
CA ASN A 93 -13.47 7.15 -1.88
C ASN A 93 -12.67 8.31 -2.49
N LYS A 94 -12.71 8.52 -3.81
CA LYS A 94 -11.95 9.58 -4.49
C LYS A 94 -12.11 10.97 -3.88
N ASP A 95 -13.31 11.33 -3.42
CA ASP A 95 -13.59 12.65 -2.84
C ASP A 95 -13.05 12.83 -1.40
N LYS A 96 -12.55 11.75 -0.79
CA LYS A 96 -12.05 11.75 0.60
C LYS A 96 -10.54 11.97 0.69
N VAL A 97 -9.82 11.87 -0.42
CA VAL A 97 -8.36 12.03 -0.49
C VAL A 97 -7.99 12.94 -1.65
N GLU A 98 -6.92 13.70 -1.48
CA GLU A 98 -6.34 14.50 -2.56
C GLU A 98 -5.29 13.70 -3.34
N ARG A 99 -4.56 12.81 -2.66
CA ARG A 99 -3.45 12.08 -3.30
C ARG A 99 -3.08 10.79 -2.57
N LEU A 100 -3.01 9.71 -3.33
CA LEU A 100 -2.32 8.48 -2.95
C LEU A 100 -1.01 8.41 -3.74
N VAL A 101 0.12 8.25 -3.04
CA VAL A 101 1.45 8.23 -3.65
C VAL A 101 2.05 6.84 -3.51
N LEU A 102 2.48 6.26 -4.63
CA LEU A 102 3.32 5.07 -4.64
C LEU A 102 4.79 5.52 -4.59
N CYS A 103 5.39 5.46 -3.40
CA CYS A 103 6.76 5.91 -3.14
C CYS A 103 7.71 4.72 -3.31
N VAL A 104 8.04 4.43 -4.56
CA VAL A 104 8.98 3.37 -4.95
C VAL A 104 10.43 3.79 -4.64
N PHE A 105 11.29 2.81 -4.34
CA PHE A 105 12.71 3.06 -4.04
C PHE A 105 13.65 2.51 -5.11
N LEU A 106 13.38 1.30 -5.61
CA LEU A 106 14.22 0.66 -6.62
C LEU A 106 13.70 1.00 -8.02
N GLU A 107 14.63 1.13 -8.97
CA GLU A 107 14.31 1.41 -10.38
C GLU A 107 13.39 0.34 -10.98
N LYS A 108 13.61 -0.94 -10.66
CA LYS A 108 12.73 -2.04 -11.10
C LYS A 108 11.27 -1.85 -10.66
N ASP A 109 11.03 -1.28 -9.48
CA ASP A 109 9.67 -1.06 -8.99
C ASP A 109 9.02 0.11 -9.74
N ASP A 110 9.78 1.18 -9.99
CA ASP A 110 9.34 2.31 -10.81
C ASP A 110 8.94 1.86 -12.23
N GLU A 111 9.76 1.02 -12.86
CA GLU A 111 9.46 0.42 -14.18
C GLU A 111 8.17 -0.41 -14.15
N ILE A 112 8.04 -1.33 -13.19
CA ILE A 112 6.85 -2.18 -13.03
C ILE A 112 5.59 -1.33 -12.84
N TYR A 113 5.63 -0.33 -11.95
CA TYR A 113 4.48 0.53 -11.71
C TYR A 113 4.14 1.40 -12.93
N LYS A 114 5.13 1.96 -13.63
CA LYS A 114 4.90 2.71 -14.87
C LYS A 114 4.26 1.87 -15.96
N GLU A 115 4.67 0.61 -16.12
CA GLU A 115 4.08 -0.31 -17.09
C GLU A 115 2.63 -0.69 -16.74
N LYS A 116 2.35 -0.95 -15.46
CA LYS A 116 1.03 -1.44 -15.02
C LYS A 116 0.01 -0.33 -14.79
N LEU A 117 0.44 0.87 -14.38
CA LEU A 117 -0.46 1.98 -14.03
C LEU A 117 -1.55 2.25 -15.08
N PRO A 118 -1.25 2.33 -16.40
CA PRO A 118 -2.26 2.57 -17.42
C PRO A 118 -3.36 1.49 -17.51
N LYS A 119 -3.08 0.26 -17.05
CA LYS A 119 -4.07 -0.84 -17.02
C LYS A 119 -5.15 -0.61 -15.96
N PHE A 120 -4.80 0.07 -14.86
CA PHE A 120 -5.69 0.35 -13.73
C PHE A 120 -6.21 1.79 -13.72
N PHE A 121 -5.43 2.73 -14.27
CA PHE A 121 -5.77 4.15 -14.38
C PHE A 121 -5.48 4.63 -15.81
N PRO A 122 -6.38 4.29 -16.77
CA PRO A 122 -6.19 4.68 -18.16
C PRO A 122 -6.15 6.20 -18.35
N ILE A 123 -5.26 6.69 -19.19
CA ILE A 123 -5.01 8.14 -19.41
C ILE A 123 -5.77 8.69 -20.64
N ALA A 124 -6.59 7.84 -21.28
CA ALA A 124 -7.13 7.98 -22.64
C ALA A 124 -6.15 7.57 -23.74
#